data_AF-A0AAV2QFE8-F1
#
_entry.id   AF-A0AAV2QFE8-F1
#
_cell.length_a   1.000
_cell.length_b   1.000
_cell.length_c   1.000
_cell.angle_alpha   90.00
_cell.angle_beta   90.00
_cell.angle_gamma   90.00
#
_symmetry.space_group_name_H-M   'P 1'
#
loop_
_entity.id
_entity.type
_entity.pdbx_description
1 polymer ?
#
loop_
_entity_poly.entity_id
_entity_poly.type
_entity_poly.pdbx_seq_one_letter_code
_entity_poly.pdbx_strand_id
1 'polypeptide(L)'
;SGVIEFLTKSCVSMDHEDFKGLEYKSSLLKWAPTRQNNAIGQNGQHTGGYYTHAFKIAAAYDFNIMPYTNYTYDFKGIIDYIFHGVDNMNCLGVLGPIEPEWFRENRIQGCPHPHIPSDHFPLLVQLELKLPGQNSSSSSNTTNNSNSNSGNNQPNGLLHR
;
A
#
# COMPACT_ATOMS: atom_id res chain seq x y z
N SER A 1 3.71 7.35 12.15
CA SER A 1 3.63 6.63 13.43
C SER A 1 4.48 5.37 13.32
N GLY A 2 5.02 4.92 14.45
CA GLY A 2 5.81 3.70 14.56
C GLY A 2 4.99 2.44 14.29
N VAL A 3 3.67 2.46 14.51
CA VAL A 3 2.77 1.33 14.18
C VAL A 3 2.74 1.07 12.67
N ILE A 4 2.52 2.11 11.88
CA ILE A 4 2.45 1.99 10.41
C ILE A 4 3.82 1.68 9.84
N GLU A 5 4.88 2.31 10.36
CA GLU A 5 6.25 1.97 9.98
C GLU A 5 6.55 0.49 10.26
N PHE A 6 6.24 0.00 11.46
CA PHE A 6 6.48 -1.38 11.83
C PHE A 6 5.79 -2.35 10.87
N LEU A 7 4.50 -2.15 10.59
CA LEU A 7 3.70 -3.02 9.74
C LEU A 7 4.14 -2.96 8.26
N THR A 8 4.49 -1.78 7.74
CA THR A 8 4.82 -1.61 6.32
C THR A 8 6.27 -1.91 5.99
N LYS A 9 7.21 -1.57 6.89
CA LYS A 9 8.66 -1.81 6.70
C LYS A 9 9.13 -3.11 7.33
N SER A 10 8.24 -3.83 8.01
CA SER A 10 8.56 -5.04 8.79
C SER A 10 9.50 -4.82 9.97
N CYS A 11 9.83 -3.56 10.29
CA CYS A 11 10.66 -3.21 11.42
C CYS A 11 10.39 -1.78 11.91
N VAL A 12 10.72 -1.54 13.18
CA VAL A 12 10.68 -0.20 13.79
C VAL A 12 11.81 -0.09 14.82
N SER A 13 12.44 1.07 14.91
CA SER A 13 13.51 1.33 15.87
C SER A 13 13.00 1.14 17.30
N MET A 14 13.79 0.49 18.16
CA MET A 14 13.51 0.40 19.60
C MET A 14 13.56 1.77 20.30
N ASP A 15 14.16 2.77 19.65
CA ASP A 15 14.25 4.16 20.09
C ASP A 15 13.28 5.08 19.33
N HIS A 16 12.29 4.52 18.63
CA HIS A 16 11.26 5.30 17.94
C HIS A 16 10.50 6.20 18.92
N GLU A 17 10.20 7.45 18.51
CA GLU A 17 9.59 8.49 19.35
C GLU A 17 8.24 8.08 19.97
N ASP A 18 7.44 7.28 19.27
CA ASP A 18 6.18 6.70 19.79
C ASP A 18 6.35 5.88 21.08
N PHE A 19 7.55 5.36 21.38
CA PHE A 19 7.84 4.70 22.66
C PHE A 19 8.08 5.69 23.81
N LYS A 20 8.18 6.99 23.53
CA LYS A 20 8.30 8.09 24.50
C LYS A 20 9.48 7.94 25.48
N GLY A 21 10.55 7.27 25.05
CA GLY A 21 11.74 7.02 25.88
C GLY A 21 11.51 6.03 27.03
N LEU A 22 10.41 5.28 27.04
CA LEU A 22 10.09 4.32 28.09
C LEU A 22 10.92 3.03 27.92
N GLU A 23 11.30 2.42 29.04
CA GLU A 23 12.19 1.24 29.08
C GLU A 23 11.46 -0.08 28.71
N TYR A 24 10.70 -0.09 27.61
CA TYR A 24 9.98 -1.28 27.15
C TYR A 24 10.85 -2.31 26.41
N LYS A 25 12.12 -1.99 26.14
CA LYS A 25 13.05 -2.79 25.33
C LYS A 25 13.07 -4.26 25.70
N SER A 26 13.30 -4.55 26.98
CA SER A 26 13.38 -5.92 27.50
C SER A 26 12.03 -6.66 27.46
N SER A 27 10.92 -5.93 27.62
CA SER A 27 9.59 -6.52 27.63
C SER A 27 9.09 -6.82 26.22
N LEU A 28 9.25 -5.89 25.27
CA LEU A 28 8.81 -6.04 23.88
C LEU A 28 9.63 -7.08 23.12
N LEU A 29 10.93 -7.22 23.43
CA LEU A 29 11.76 -8.30 22.88
C LEU A 29 11.24 -9.71 23.19
N LYS A 30 10.49 -9.90 24.29
CA LYS A 30 9.89 -11.20 24.62
C LYS A 30 8.77 -11.59 23.65
N TRP A 31 8.11 -10.61 23.05
CA TRP A 31 7.01 -10.78 22.10
C TRP A 31 7.47 -10.70 20.64
N ALA A 32 8.69 -10.22 20.40
CA ALA A 32 9.26 -10.18 19.07
C ALA A 32 9.43 -11.63 18.54
N PRO A 33 8.82 -11.96 17.39
CA PRO A 33 8.84 -13.32 16.85
C PRO A 33 10.25 -13.79 16.46
N THR A 34 11.18 -12.85 16.22
CA THR A 34 12.57 -13.14 15.88
C THR A 34 13.47 -12.84 17.08
N ARG A 35 13.86 -13.88 17.85
CA ARG A 35 14.85 -13.76 18.94
C ARG A 35 16.28 -13.50 18.45
N GLN A 36 16.51 -13.54 17.15
CA GLN A 36 17.78 -13.22 16.51
C GLN A 36 17.65 -11.91 15.75
N ASN A 37 18.35 -10.88 16.25
CA ASN A 37 18.54 -9.58 15.61
C ASN A 37 19.35 -9.74 14.31
N ASN A 38 18.74 -10.32 13.28
CA ASN A 38 19.32 -10.50 11.95
C ASN A 38 18.69 -9.52 10.96
N ALA A 39 18.39 -8.30 11.39
CA ALA A 39 18.32 -7.21 10.42
C ALA A 39 19.75 -7.01 9.90
N ILE A 40 19.97 -7.33 8.62
CA ILE A 40 21.25 -7.06 7.96
C ILE A 40 21.26 -5.56 7.70
N GLY A 41 22.00 -4.79 8.51
CA GLY A 41 22.39 -3.44 8.12
C GLY A 41 23.17 -3.52 6.80
N GLN A 42 23.17 -2.46 5.99
CA GLN A 42 23.80 -2.43 4.65
C GLN A 42 25.31 -2.83 4.63
N ASN A 43 25.93 -3.04 5.80
CA ASN A 43 27.32 -3.45 5.98
C ASN A 43 27.53 -4.82 6.68
N GLY A 44 26.50 -5.67 6.81
CA GLY A 44 26.66 -7.03 7.35
C GLY A 44 26.94 -7.12 8.87
N GLN A 45 26.68 -6.06 9.64
CA GLN A 45 26.71 -6.10 11.10
C GLN A 45 25.32 -6.39 11.67
N HIS A 46 25.25 -7.29 12.67
CA HIS A 46 24.04 -7.61 13.43
C HIS A 46 23.51 -6.35 14.13
N THR A 47 22.42 -5.75 13.63
CA THR A 47 21.83 -4.56 14.26
C THR A 47 20.86 -4.95 15.36
N GLY A 48 21.37 -5.06 16.59
CA GLY A 48 20.52 -4.86 17.76
C GLY A 48 19.94 -3.43 17.72
N GLY A 49 18.65 -3.25 17.98
CA GLY A 49 18.02 -1.93 18.00
C GLY A 49 16.71 -1.78 17.22
N TYR A 50 16.18 -2.85 16.62
CA TYR A 50 14.88 -2.84 15.95
C TYR A 50 13.98 -3.97 16.46
N TYR A 51 12.68 -3.70 16.58
CA TYR A 51 11.67 -4.76 16.59
C TYR A 51 11.34 -5.14 15.16
N THR A 52 11.10 -6.43 14.89
CA THR A 52 10.84 -6.94 13.53
C THR A 52 9.67 -7.93 13.49
N HIS A 53 9.06 -8.08 12.30
CA HIS A 53 8.16 -9.18 11.97
C HIS A 53 8.48 -9.78 10.60
N ALA A 54 8.01 -11.01 10.34
CA ALA A 54 8.29 -11.71 9.08
C ALA A 54 7.19 -11.55 8.02
N PHE A 55 6.03 -10.99 8.38
CA PHE A 55 4.93 -10.80 7.43
C PHE A 55 5.32 -9.77 6.36
N LYS A 56 5.16 -10.14 5.09
CA LYS A 56 5.21 -9.17 3.99
C LYS A 56 3.80 -8.69 3.69
N ILE A 57 3.46 -7.54 4.24
CA ILE A 57 2.12 -6.97 4.14
C ILE A 57 2.17 -5.56 3.57
N ALA A 58 1.08 -5.17 2.89
CA ALA A 58 0.86 -3.81 2.44
C ALA A 58 -0.54 -3.34 2.87
N ALA A 59 -0.68 -2.03 3.10
CA ALA A 59 -1.99 -1.43 3.31
C ALA A 59 -2.78 -1.47 1.98
N ALA A 60 -4.02 -1.95 2.03
CA ALA A 60 -4.89 -2.03 0.86
C ALA A 60 -5.33 -0.64 0.36
N TYR A 61 -5.47 0.30 1.29
CA TYR A 61 -5.77 1.70 1.00
C TYR A 61 -4.47 2.50 0.97
N ASP A 62 -4.20 3.15 -0.16
CA ASP A 62 -3.22 4.24 -0.22
C ASP A 62 -3.79 5.44 0.55
N PHE A 63 -2.92 6.16 1.26
CA PHE A 63 -3.25 7.39 1.99
C PHE A 63 -3.88 8.47 1.11
N ASN A 64 -3.74 8.39 -0.21
CA ASN A 64 -4.32 9.32 -1.17
C ASN A 64 -5.75 8.97 -1.60
N ILE A 65 -6.28 7.80 -1.25
CA ILE A 65 -7.62 7.35 -1.68
C ILE A 65 -8.70 7.86 -0.72
N MET A 66 -8.51 7.64 0.59
CA MET A 66 -9.41 8.08 1.64
C MET A 66 -8.75 9.21 2.43
N PRO A 67 -9.31 10.43 2.46
CA PRO A 67 -8.73 11.54 3.22
C PRO A 67 -8.81 11.33 4.74
N TYR A 68 -9.76 10.50 5.19
CA TYR A 68 -10.00 10.18 6.59
C TYR A 68 -10.79 8.87 6.70
N THR A 69 -10.57 8.14 7.79
CA THR A 69 -11.40 6.98 8.17
C THR A 69 -12.20 7.28 9.43
N ASN A 70 -11.70 8.17 10.29
CA ASN A 70 -12.46 8.78 11.37
C ASN A 70 -12.73 10.26 11.06
N TYR A 71 -13.97 10.69 11.29
CA TYR A 71 -14.41 12.06 11.01
C TYR A 71 -15.29 12.57 12.15
N THR A 72 -14.66 13.15 13.16
CA THR A 72 -15.33 13.89 14.24
C THR A 72 -15.11 15.39 14.05
N TYR A 73 -15.71 16.22 14.91
CA TYR A 73 -15.45 17.66 14.88
C TYR A 73 -13.97 17.97 15.15
N ASP A 74 -13.42 17.40 16.23
CA ASP A 74 -12.07 17.68 16.73
C ASP A 74 -10.96 16.90 16.01
N PHE A 75 -11.28 15.72 15.48
CA PHE A 75 -10.29 14.85 14.83
C PHE A 75 -10.80 14.33 13.50
N LYS A 76 -9.98 14.50 12.46
CA LYS A 76 -10.19 13.96 11.12
C LYS A 76 -8.88 13.34 10.68
N GLY A 77 -8.88 12.03 10.42
CA GLY A 77 -7.65 11.33 10.09
C GLY A 77 -7.86 9.88 9.74
N ILE A 78 -6.78 9.25 9.29
CA ILE A 78 -6.75 7.82 8.96
C ILE A 78 -6.22 7.09 10.20
N ILE A 79 -7.07 6.27 10.81
CA ILE A 79 -6.72 5.40 11.95
C ILE A 79 -7.21 3.96 11.78
N ASP A 80 -7.91 3.67 10.68
CA ASP A 80 -8.40 2.35 10.31
C ASP A 80 -7.63 1.84 9.08
N TYR A 81 -7.29 0.56 9.08
CA TYR A 81 -6.46 -0.04 8.02
C TYR A 81 -6.89 -1.47 7.73
N ILE A 82 -6.80 -1.86 6.46
CA ILE A 82 -6.82 -3.27 6.05
C ILE A 82 -5.45 -3.57 5.44
N PHE A 83 -4.75 -4.55 6.00
CA PHE A 83 -3.48 -5.04 5.45
C PHE A 83 -3.70 -6.40 4.77
N HIS A 84 -2.99 -6.64 3.67
CA HIS A 84 -3.01 -7.92 2.96
C HIS A 84 -1.60 -8.45 2.71
N GLY A 85 -1.46 -9.76 2.56
CA GLY A 85 -0.19 -10.39 2.19
C GLY A 85 0.17 -10.08 0.75
N VAL A 86 1.36 -9.53 0.50
CA VAL A 86 1.75 -9.09 -0.86
C VAL A 86 2.15 -10.25 -1.77
N ASP A 87 2.64 -11.36 -1.19
CA ASP A 87 3.10 -12.51 -1.95
C ASP A 87 1.92 -13.36 -2.49
N ASN A 88 0.79 -13.35 -1.80
CA ASN A 88 -0.34 -14.25 -2.06
C ASN A 88 -1.68 -13.55 -2.27
N MET A 89 -1.77 -12.22 -2.18
CA MET A 89 -3.01 -11.51 -2.45
C MET A 89 -2.79 -10.29 -3.36
N ASN A 90 -3.66 -10.14 -4.37
CA ASN A 90 -3.77 -8.92 -5.16
C ASN A 90 -4.92 -8.05 -4.62
N CYS A 91 -4.69 -6.75 -4.48
CA CYS A 91 -5.76 -5.78 -4.28
C CYS A 91 -6.38 -5.43 -5.64
N LEU A 92 -7.64 -5.83 -5.85
CA LEU A 92 -8.36 -5.57 -7.10
C LEU A 92 -9.05 -4.21 -7.09
N GLY A 93 -9.50 -3.76 -5.92
CA GLY A 93 -10.18 -2.49 -5.77
C GLY A 93 -10.57 -2.20 -4.32
N VAL A 94 -10.91 -0.93 -4.07
CA VAL A 94 -11.33 -0.43 -2.77
C VAL A 94 -12.55 0.47 -2.92
N LEU A 95 -13.37 0.55 -1.87
CA LEU A 95 -14.44 1.54 -1.79
C LEU A 95 -13.86 2.93 -1.50
N GLY A 96 -14.14 3.89 -2.37
CA GLY A 96 -13.72 5.29 -2.22
C GLY A 96 -14.49 6.05 -1.12
N PRO A 97 -14.14 7.32 -0.87
CA PRO A 97 -14.76 8.11 0.19
C PRO A 97 -16.21 8.46 -0.14
N ILE A 98 -16.97 8.80 0.90
CA ILE A 98 -18.23 9.51 0.71
C ILE A 98 -17.92 10.86 0.07
N GLU A 99 -18.78 11.28 -0.87
CA GLU A 99 -18.58 12.50 -1.64
C GLU A 99 -18.39 13.73 -0.72
N PRO A 100 -17.23 14.42 -0.80
CA PRO A 100 -16.96 15.58 0.06
C PRO A 100 -17.95 16.73 -0.13
N GLU A 101 -18.51 16.84 -1.33
CA GLU A 101 -19.49 17.86 -1.68
C GLU A 101 -20.80 17.66 -0.89
N TRP A 102 -21.25 16.42 -0.75
CA TRP A 102 -22.43 16.10 0.05
C TRP A 102 -22.25 16.51 1.53
N PHE A 103 -21.05 16.34 2.10
CA PHE A 103 -20.75 16.83 3.45
C PHE A 103 -20.86 18.36 3.54
N ARG A 104 -20.35 19.07 2.53
CA ARG A 104 -20.37 20.53 2.47
C ARG A 104 -21.80 21.06 2.36
N GLU A 105 -22.60 20.50 1.46
CA GLU A 105 -24.00 20.89 1.25
C GLU A 105 -24.85 20.68 2.50
N ASN A 106 -24.65 19.56 3.20
CA ASN A 106 -25.40 19.21 4.42
C ASN A 106 -24.77 19.79 5.70
N ARG A 107 -23.69 20.56 5.59
CA ARG A 107 -22.97 21.20 6.72
C ARG A 107 -22.54 20.20 7.80
N ILE A 108 -22.14 19.01 7.38
CA ILE A 108 -21.71 17.95 8.31
C ILE A 108 -20.26 18.23 8.70
N GLN A 109 -20.04 18.63 9.95
CA GLN A 109 -18.72 18.98 10.48
C GLN A 109 -18.04 17.85 11.27
N GLY A 110 -18.80 16.79 11.55
CA GLY A 110 -18.37 15.60 12.27
C GLY A 110 -19.48 14.53 12.23
N CYS A 111 -19.08 13.30 12.51
CA CYS A 111 -19.94 12.13 12.67
C CYS A 111 -19.80 11.59 14.12
N PRO A 112 -20.76 10.80 14.63
CA PRO A 112 -21.96 10.31 13.95
C PRO A 112 -22.97 11.44 13.61
N HIS A 113 -23.83 11.18 12.63
CA HIS A 113 -24.86 12.07 12.08
C HIS A 113 -26.15 11.24 11.84
N PRO A 114 -27.38 11.80 11.81
CA PRO A 114 -28.60 11.02 11.58
C PRO A 114 -28.58 10.10 10.34
N HIS A 115 -27.79 10.43 9.32
CA HIS A 115 -27.59 9.61 8.12
C HIS A 115 -26.28 8.80 8.10
N ILE A 116 -25.41 8.99 9.10
CA ILE A 116 -24.11 8.33 9.22
C ILE A 116 -23.96 7.82 10.66
N PRO A 117 -24.23 6.53 10.93
CA PRO A 117 -24.40 6.04 12.29
C PRO A 117 -23.11 5.90 13.10
N SER A 118 -21.94 6.07 12.48
CA SER A 118 -20.62 5.98 13.14
C SER A 118 -19.76 7.18 12.77
N ASP A 119 -18.83 7.55 13.64
CA ASP A 119 -17.73 8.47 13.36
C ASP A 119 -16.61 7.85 12.51
N HIS A 120 -16.66 6.54 12.27
CA HIS A 120 -15.77 5.83 11.35
C HIS A 120 -16.47 5.49 10.03
N PHE A 121 -15.78 5.71 8.91
CA PHE A 121 -16.22 5.27 7.59
C PHE A 121 -15.74 3.85 7.29
N PRO A 122 -16.60 3.02 6.67
CA PRO A 122 -16.26 1.64 6.37
C PRO A 122 -15.12 1.58 5.34
N LEU A 123 -14.16 0.71 5.61
CA LEU A 123 -13.19 0.26 4.62
C LEU A 123 -13.70 -1.04 3.99
N LEU A 124 -13.67 -1.10 2.67
CA LEU A 124 -14.05 -2.29 1.90
C LEU A 124 -13.03 -2.50 0.79
N VAL A 125 -12.46 -3.71 0.75
CA VAL A 125 -11.47 -4.12 -0.24
C VAL A 125 -11.95 -5.36 -0.97
N GLN A 126 -11.68 -5.43 -2.26
CA GLN A 126 -11.77 -6.67 -3.04
C GLN A 126 -10.36 -7.24 -3.21
N LEU A 127 -10.14 -8.45 -2.66
CA LEU A 127 -8.87 -9.15 -2.75
C LEU A 127 -9.00 -10.42 -3.58
N GLU A 128 -7.97 -10.74 -4.36
CA GLU A 128 -7.80 -12.02 -5.03
C GLU A 128 -6.68 -12.81 -4.35
N LEU A 129 -6.97 -14.03 -3.90
CA LEU A 129 -5.99 -14.94 -3.30
C LEU A 129 -5.30 -15.77 -4.39
N LYS A 130 -3.97 -15.67 -4.48
CA LYS A 130 -3.11 -16.51 -5.31
C LYS A 130 -2.79 -17.81 -4.57
N LEU A 131 -3.21 -18.93 -5.14
CA LEU A 131 -2.87 -20.24 -4.62
C LEU A 131 -1.46 -20.66 -5.08
N PRO A 132 -0.67 -21.34 -4.23
CA PRO A 132 0.61 -21.91 -4.63
C PRO A 132 0.43 -22.83 -5.84
N GLY A 133 1.18 -22.57 -6.93
CA GLY A 133 1.13 -23.37 -8.16
C GLY A 133 0.27 -22.81 -9.29
N GLN A 134 -0.48 -21.73 -9.06
CA GLN A 134 -1.10 -20.96 -10.15
C GLN A 134 -0.12 -19.87 -10.62
N ASN A 135 0.83 -20.24 -11.47
CA ASN A 135 1.51 -19.25 -12.30
C ASN A 135 0.48 -18.66 -13.25
N SER A 136 -0.06 -17.48 -12.94
CA SER A 136 -0.86 -16.70 -13.88
C SER A 136 0.05 -16.27 -15.03
N SER A 137 0.07 -17.06 -16.10
CA SER A 137 0.64 -16.68 -17.39
C SER A 137 -0.23 -15.60 -18.02
N SER A 138 -0.01 -14.35 -17.63
CA SER A 138 -0.51 -13.18 -18.35
C SER A 138 0.68 -12.49 -19.01
N SER A 139 1.20 -13.13 -20.06
CA SER A 139 2.05 -12.48 -21.04
C SER A 139 1.18 -11.59 -21.93
N SER A 140 1.07 -10.30 -21.61
CA SER A 140 0.60 -9.32 -22.60
C SER A 140 1.80 -8.90 -23.47
N ASN A 141 2.19 -9.77 -24.40
CA ASN A 141 2.95 -9.35 -25.58
C ASN A 141 1.94 -8.86 -26.62
N THR A 142 1.69 -7.55 -26.67
CA THR A 142 1.14 -6.91 -27.86
C THR A 142 2.26 -6.15 -28.55
N THR A 143 2.99 -6.87 -29.40
CA THR A 143 3.90 -6.30 -30.37
C THR A 143 3.05 -5.72 -31.50
N ASN A 144 2.81 -4.41 -31.50
CA ASN A 144 2.25 -3.74 -32.67
C ASN A 144 3.33 -3.62 -33.74
N ASN A 145 3.38 -4.60 -34.64
CA ASN A 145 4.16 -4.54 -35.87
C ASN A 145 3.22 -4.28 -37.05
N SER A 146 3.08 -3.01 -37.44
CA SER A 146 2.37 -2.61 -38.65
C SER A 146 3.40 -2.35 -39.75
N ASN A 147 3.77 -3.40 -40.46
CA ASN A 147 4.57 -3.31 -41.69
C ASN A 147 3.60 -3.28 -42.90
N SER A 148 3.23 -2.09 -43.36
CA SER A 148 2.48 -1.91 -44.60
C SER A 148 3.45 -1.75 -45.77
N ASN A 149 3.69 -2.84 -46.47
CA ASN A 149 4.41 -2.88 -47.74
C ASN A 149 3.41 -2.61 -48.87
N SER A 150 3.55 -1.50 -49.59
CA SER A 150 2.88 -1.27 -50.87
C SER A 150 3.95 -0.94 -51.91
N GLY A 151 4.26 -1.92 -52.74
CA GLY A 151 5.12 -1.75 -53.92
C GLY A 151 4.38 -1.07 -55.06
N ASN A 152 5.07 -0.20 -55.79
CA ASN A 152 5.19 -0.16 -57.26
C ASN A 152 5.62 1.24 -57.74
N ASN A 153 6.84 1.35 -58.28
CA ASN A 153 7.09 1.82 -59.66
C ASN A 153 8.61 1.92 -59.98
N GLN A 154 9.06 0.97 -60.83
CA GLN A 154 9.90 1.07 -62.04
C GLN A 154 11.16 1.99 -62.14
N PRO A 155 12.11 1.69 -63.06
CA PRO A 155 13.55 1.80 -62.80
C PRO A 155 14.31 2.92 -63.55
N ASN A 156 15.54 3.15 -63.09
CA ASN A 156 16.77 3.60 -63.76
C ASN A 156 16.69 4.60 -64.94
N GLY A 157 17.30 5.77 -64.75
CA GLY A 157 17.81 6.63 -65.82
C GLY A 157 19.01 7.44 -65.36
N LEU A 158 20.19 7.07 -65.85
CA LEU A 158 21.44 7.86 -65.77
C LEU A 158 21.54 8.72 -67.05
N LEU A 159 22.24 9.86 -66.94
CA LEU A 159 22.91 10.68 -67.99
C LEU A 159 22.24 12.00 -68.46
N HIS A 160 22.94 13.08 -68.09
CA HIS A 160 23.46 14.19 -68.91
C HIS A 160 22.53 15.11 -69.74
N ARG A 161 22.82 16.41 -69.50
CA ARG A 161 22.45 17.66 -70.19
C ARG A 161 21.13 18.31 -69.83
#